data_AF-A0A963FMW9-F1
#
_entry.id   AF-A0A963FMW9-F1
#
_cell.length_a   1.000
_cell.length_b   1.000
_cell.length_c   1.000
_cell.angle_alpha   90.00
_cell.angle_beta   90.00
_cell.angle_gamma   90.00
#
_symmetry.space_group_name_H-M   'P 1'
#
loop_
_entity.id
_entity.type
_entity.pdbx_description
1 polymer ?
#
loop_
_entity_poly.entity_id
_entity_poly.type
_entity_poly.pdbx_seq_one_letter_code
_entity_poly.pdbx_strand_id
1 'polypeptide(L)'
;MAIRIKSHWYNEDRERSLEEIAGALAYNAWKIAMDKAISLHGANFIYDSDRQRLDVISEYLIFQIQIVDRMVHQRLEQQERQQLITALAMRLAGHMQENGSELLGAGDYGKALINLLNHRSQEYAELGFGEDGPSYPFMRHLGYEIQQHMGSSHENRWVIDQVMDKDAPEVYKHVKQILRNLFM
;
A
#
# COMPACT_ATOMS: atom_id res chain seq x y z
N MET A 1 -14.59 -7.20 6.06
CA MET A 1 -14.62 -8.68 5.95
C MET A 1 -13.27 -9.20 6.41
N ALA A 2 -13.12 -10.42 6.94
CA ALA A 2 -11.78 -10.88 7.32
C ALA A 2 -10.94 -11.21 6.07
N ILE A 3 -9.92 -10.40 5.76
CA ILE A 3 -9.03 -10.64 4.61
C ILE A 3 -8.19 -11.90 4.88
N ARG A 4 -8.23 -12.87 3.95
CA ARG A 4 -7.29 -14.00 3.99
C ARG A 4 -5.93 -13.57 3.44
N ILE A 5 -4.99 -13.34 4.35
CA ILE A 5 -3.59 -13.02 4.07
C ILE A 5 -2.78 -14.31 3.88
N LYS A 6 -1.98 -14.39 2.81
CA LYS A 6 -1.06 -15.50 2.56
C LYS A 6 0.35 -15.06 2.94
N SER A 7 0.70 -15.26 4.20
CA SER A 7 1.98 -14.79 4.75
C SER A 7 2.93 -15.91 5.20
N HIS A 8 2.60 -17.18 4.99
CA HIS A 8 3.44 -18.32 5.41
C HIS A 8 3.95 -19.08 4.20
N TRP A 9 5.19 -19.53 4.29
CA TRP A 9 5.81 -20.38 3.29
C TRP A 9 5.40 -21.83 3.49
N TYR A 10 5.25 -22.58 2.38
CA TYR A 10 4.95 -24.01 2.46
C TYR A 10 6.17 -24.85 2.91
N ASN A 11 7.39 -24.35 2.68
CA ASN A 11 8.64 -24.97 3.12
C ASN A 11 9.45 -23.90 3.87
N GLU A 12 9.42 -23.95 5.20
CA GLU A 12 10.04 -22.95 6.08
C GLU A 12 11.57 -23.06 6.08
N ASP A 13 12.13 -24.26 5.83
CA ASP A 13 13.59 -24.49 5.83
C ASP A 13 14.31 -23.96 4.59
N ARG A 14 13.57 -23.47 3.59
CA ARG A 14 14.14 -22.94 2.34
C ARG A 14 14.35 -21.43 2.44
N GLU A 15 15.60 -21.01 2.30
CA GLU A 15 15.95 -19.60 2.10
C GLU A 15 15.22 -18.99 0.90
N ARG A 16 14.73 -17.76 1.08
CA ARG A 16 13.91 -17.03 0.11
C ARG A 16 14.70 -15.89 -0.47
N SER A 17 14.65 -15.76 -1.80
CA SER A 17 15.22 -14.59 -2.44
C SER A 17 14.38 -13.35 -2.13
N LEU A 18 15.00 -12.17 -2.20
CA LEU A 18 14.29 -10.90 -2.03
C LEU A 18 13.20 -10.72 -3.09
N GLU A 19 13.36 -11.28 -4.29
CA GLU A 19 12.34 -11.28 -5.35
C GLU A 19 11.12 -12.16 -5.02
N GLU A 20 11.33 -13.28 -4.33
CA GLU A 20 10.26 -14.15 -3.83
C GLU A 20 9.49 -13.43 -2.71
N ILE A 21 10.21 -12.81 -1.77
CA ILE A 21 9.62 -12.01 -0.68
C ILE A 21 8.84 -10.83 -1.26
N ALA A 22 9.42 -10.07 -2.21
CA ALA A 22 8.73 -8.99 -2.91
C ALA A 22 7.46 -9.46 -3.62
N GLY A 23 7.48 -10.68 -4.20
CA GLY A 23 6.31 -11.31 -4.81
C GLY A 23 5.18 -11.56 -3.81
N ALA A 24 5.50 -12.14 -2.66
CA ALA A 24 4.53 -12.37 -1.60
C ALA A 24 4.01 -11.06 -1.00
N LEU A 25 4.88 -10.06 -0.82
CA LEU A 25 4.49 -8.72 -0.37
C LEU A 25 3.54 -8.05 -1.35
N ALA A 26 3.86 -8.02 -2.65
CA ALA A 26 3.02 -7.39 -3.67
C ALA A 26 1.63 -8.01 -3.74
N TYR A 27 1.54 -9.34 -3.70
CA TYR A 27 0.28 -10.06 -3.69
C TYR A 27 -0.61 -9.67 -2.50
N ASN A 28 -0.05 -9.64 -1.30
CA ASN A 28 -0.83 -9.28 -0.11
C ASN A 28 -1.15 -7.78 -0.08
N ALA A 29 -0.22 -6.92 -0.50
CA ALA A 29 -0.42 -5.48 -0.51
C ALA A 29 -1.55 -5.05 -1.45
N TRP A 30 -1.62 -5.68 -2.63
CA TRP A 30 -2.74 -5.50 -3.56
C TRP A 30 -4.08 -5.90 -2.92
N LYS A 31 -4.14 -7.08 -2.29
CA LYS A 31 -5.37 -7.54 -1.61
C LYS A 31 -5.81 -6.61 -0.49
N ILE A 32 -4.86 -6.10 0.31
CA ILE A 32 -5.15 -5.14 1.38
C ILE A 32 -5.72 -3.85 0.80
N ALA A 33 -5.07 -3.28 -0.23
CA ALA A 33 -5.54 -2.05 -0.86
C ALA A 33 -6.94 -2.20 -1.48
N MET A 34 -7.20 -3.33 -2.14
CA MET A 34 -8.51 -3.65 -2.71
C MET A 34 -9.59 -3.80 -1.62
N ASP A 35 -9.28 -4.49 -0.50
CA ASP A 35 -10.22 -4.58 0.63
C ASP A 35 -10.53 -3.22 1.24
N LYS A 36 -9.54 -2.33 1.38
CA LYS A 36 -9.79 -0.98 1.89
C LYS A 36 -10.66 -0.16 0.95
N ALA A 37 -10.41 -0.21 -0.35
CA ALA A 37 -11.29 0.44 -1.34
C ALA A 37 -12.73 -0.11 -1.29
N ILE A 38 -12.90 -1.43 -1.16
CA ILE A 38 -14.24 -2.05 -0.99
C ILE A 38 -14.87 -1.62 0.34
N SER A 39 -14.09 -1.54 1.41
CA SER A 39 -14.58 -1.18 2.74
C SER A 39 -15.01 0.27 2.82
N LEU A 40 -14.30 1.19 2.16
CA LEU A 40 -14.73 2.58 2.02
C LEU A 40 -16.09 2.66 1.31
N HIS A 41 -16.25 1.93 0.20
CA HIS A 41 -17.54 1.87 -0.48
C HIS A 41 -18.65 1.29 0.41
N GLY A 42 -18.36 0.20 1.13
CA GLY A 42 -19.30 -0.40 2.09
C GLY A 42 -19.62 0.49 3.29
N ALA A 43 -18.78 1.50 3.59
CA ALA A 43 -19.03 2.53 4.60
C ALA A 43 -19.77 3.75 4.03
N ASN A 44 -20.30 3.67 2.81
CA ASN A 44 -21.04 4.72 2.09
C ASN A 44 -20.19 5.90 1.61
N PHE A 45 -18.87 5.74 1.52
CA PHE A 45 -18.06 6.65 0.72
C PHE A 45 -18.26 6.34 -0.77
N ILE A 46 -18.35 7.39 -1.58
CA ILE A 46 -18.72 7.25 -2.99
C ILE A 46 -17.49 7.48 -3.87
N TYR A 47 -17.27 6.56 -4.80
CA TYR A 47 -16.37 6.77 -5.92
C TYR A 47 -17.15 7.30 -7.11
N ASP A 48 -16.69 8.40 -7.71
CA ASP A 48 -17.27 9.00 -8.91
C ASP A 48 -16.91 8.21 -10.18
N SER A 49 -15.84 7.41 -10.13
CA SER A 49 -15.40 6.57 -11.24
C SER A 49 -14.49 5.42 -10.80
N ASP A 50 -14.34 4.41 -11.66
CA ASP A 50 -13.33 3.36 -11.49
C ASP A 50 -11.91 3.93 -11.48
N ARG A 51 -11.68 5.06 -12.17
CA ARG A 51 -10.41 5.77 -12.13
C ARG A 51 -10.10 6.29 -10.75
N GLN A 52 -11.03 7.00 -10.11
CA GLN A 52 -10.86 7.50 -8.74
C GLN A 52 -10.63 6.34 -7.75
N ARG A 53 -11.31 5.19 -7.94
CA ARG A 53 -11.06 4.00 -7.14
C ARG A 53 -9.62 3.47 -7.29
N LEU A 54 -9.07 3.44 -8.51
CA LEU A 54 -7.68 3.04 -8.76
C LEU A 54 -6.68 4.06 -8.19
N ASP A 55 -6.98 5.36 -8.24
CA ASP A 55 -6.15 6.39 -7.63
C ASP A 55 -6.10 6.21 -6.10
N VAL A 56 -7.22 5.89 -5.45
CA VAL A 56 -7.27 5.55 -4.02
C VAL A 56 -6.51 4.26 -3.69
N ILE A 57 -6.63 3.22 -4.51
CA ILE A 57 -5.82 1.99 -4.37
C ILE A 57 -4.33 2.32 -4.45
N SER A 58 -3.93 3.23 -5.34
CA SER A 58 -2.53 3.66 -5.50
C SER A 58 -1.98 4.26 -4.21
N GLU A 59 -2.75 5.12 -3.52
CA GLU A 59 -2.33 5.72 -2.25
C GLU A 59 -2.14 4.66 -1.15
N TYR A 60 -3.04 3.67 -1.04
CA TYR A 60 -2.84 2.55 -0.10
C TYR A 60 -1.61 1.71 -0.45
N LEU A 61 -1.32 1.46 -1.73
CA LEU A 61 -0.14 0.71 -2.14
C LEU A 61 1.14 1.45 -1.78
N ILE A 62 1.19 2.76 -2.05
CA ILE A 62 2.33 3.61 -1.72
C ILE A 62 2.56 3.64 -0.22
N PHE A 63 1.52 3.85 0.58
CA PHE A 63 1.60 3.80 2.04
C PHE A 63 2.19 2.47 2.55
N GLN A 64 1.76 1.35 1.97
CA GLN A 64 2.31 0.04 2.29
C GLN A 64 3.79 -0.10 1.91
N ILE A 65 4.21 0.40 0.74
CA ILE A 65 5.63 0.42 0.33
C ILE A 65 6.46 1.22 1.33
N GLN A 66 5.98 2.39 1.77
CA GLN A 66 6.69 3.20 2.76
C GLN A 66 6.82 2.46 4.09
N ILE A 67 5.75 1.80 4.58
CA ILE A 67 5.84 0.98 5.80
C ILE A 67 6.88 -0.14 5.64
N VAL A 68 6.84 -0.87 4.52
CA VAL A 68 7.80 -1.95 4.25
C VAL A 68 9.22 -1.42 4.30
N ASP A 69 9.48 -0.33 3.59
CA ASP A 69 10.79 0.32 3.52
C ASP A 69 11.35 0.69 4.91
N ARG A 70 10.55 1.31 5.77
CA ARG A 70 10.99 1.67 7.13
C ARG A 70 11.22 0.45 8.02
N MET A 71 10.40 -0.58 7.88
CA MET A 71 10.51 -1.81 8.67
C MET A 71 11.72 -2.66 8.29
N VAL A 72 12.06 -2.72 7.00
CA VAL A 72 13.21 -3.52 6.53
C VAL A 72 14.52 -2.75 6.62
N HIS A 73 14.50 -1.42 6.73
CA HIS A 73 15.71 -0.62 6.94
C HIS A 73 16.49 -1.04 8.18
N GLN A 74 15.81 -1.51 9.23
CA GLN A 74 16.47 -2.01 10.45
C GLN A 74 16.99 -3.46 10.32
N ARG A 75 16.71 -4.15 9.21
CA ARG A 75 16.96 -5.58 9.04
C ARG A 75 17.86 -5.94 7.87
N LEU A 76 17.86 -5.12 6.82
CA LEU A 76 18.56 -5.35 5.58
C LEU A 76 19.60 -4.28 5.35
N GLU A 77 20.72 -4.68 4.73
CA GLU A 77 21.71 -3.73 4.25
C GLU A 77 21.12 -2.84 3.14
N GLN A 78 21.72 -1.68 2.92
CA GLN A 78 21.17 -0.69 1.98
C GLN A 78 20.94 -1.25 0.56
N GLN A 79 21.83 -2.14 0.09
CA GLN A 79 21.70 -2.76 -1.23
C GLN A 79 20.53 -3.76 -1.29
N GLU A 80 20.38 -4.60 -0.28
CA GLU A 80 19.29 -5.59 -0.16
C GLU A 80 17.94 -4.89 0.00
N ARG A 81 17.88 -3.85 0.83
CA ARG A 81 16.71 -2.97 0.96
C ARG A 81 16.31 -2.40 -0.39
N GLN A 82 17.26 -1.81 -1.13
CA GLN A 82 16.98 -1.25 -2.45
C GLN A 82 16.44 -2.30 -3.42
N GLN A 83 17.04 -3.50 -3.44
CA GLN A 83 16.60 -4.62 -4.28
C GLN A 83 15.16 -5.03 -3.94
N LEU A 84 14.85 -5.22 -2.67
CA LEU A 84 13.52 -5.61 -2.20
C LEU A 84 12.46 -4.56 -2.56
N ILE A 85 12.70 -3.29 -2.25
CA ILE A 85 11.74 -2.21 -2.48
C ILE A 85 11.52 -1.98 -3.98
N THR A 86 12.59 -2.05 -4.78
CA THR A 86 12.47 -1.95 -6.25
C THR A 86 11.64 -3.11 -6.80
N ALA A 87 11.93 -4.34 -6.38
CA ALA A 87 11.17 -5.51 -6.82
C ALA A 87 9.68 -5.42 -6.41
N LEU A 88 9.39 -4.96 -5.18
CA LEU A 88 8.02 -4.75 -4.70
C LEU A 88 7.29 -3.70 -5.54
N ALA A 89 7.90 -2.53 -5.74
CA ALA A 89 7.31 -1.43 -6.51
C ALA A 89 7.02 -1.85 -7.95
N MET A 90 7.95 -2.57 -8.60
CA MET A 90 7.78 -3.04 -9.98
C MET A 90 6.66 -4.08 -10.11
N ARG A 91 6.52 -5.00 -9.14
CA ARG A 91 5.41 -5.96 -9.15
C ARG A 91 4.06 -5.29 -8.95
N LEU A 92 3.97 -4.31 -8.05
CA LEU A 92 2.74 -3.53 -7.83
C LEU A 92 2.40 -2.66 -9.05
N ALA A 93 3.40 -2.09 -9.73
CA ALA A 93 3.21 -1.40 -11.00
C ALA A 93 2.68 -2.33 -12.09
N GLY A 94 3.13 -3.59 -12.14
CA GLY A 94 2.57 -4.62 -13.02
C GLY A 94 1.09 -4.87 -12.73
N HIS A 95 0.72 -5.09 -11.47
CA HIS A 95 -0.69 -5.27 -11.09
C HIS A 95 -1.56 -4.05 -11.44
N MET A 96 -1.04 -2.84 -11.20
CA MET A 96 -1.74 -1.60 -11.57
C MET A 96 -1.91 -1.46 -13.08
N GLN A 97 -0.89 -1.83 -13.87
CA GLN A 97 -0.97 -1.81 -15.32
C GLN A 97 -2.04 -2.77 -15.84
N GLU A 98 -2.04 -4.01 -15.37
CA GLU A 98 -3.01 -5.05 -15.75
C GLU A 98 -4.45 -4.61 -15.41
N ASN A 99 -4.71 -4.25 -14.15
CA ASN A 99 -6.04 -3.88 -13.69
C ASN A 99 -6.52 -2.55 -14.29
N GLY A 100 -5.63 -1.58 -14.44
CA GLY A 100 -5.95 -0.31 -15.09
C GLY A 100 -6.32 -0.51 -16.56
N SER A 101 -5.58 -1.38 -17.26
CA SER A 101 -5.84 -1.68 -18.67
C SER A 101 -7.16 -2.42 -18.87
N GLU A 102 -7.50 -3.34 -17.96
CA GLU A 102 -8.77 -4.06 -17.96
C GLU A 102 -9.97 -3.16 -17.67
N LEU A 103 -9.86 -2.27 -16.67
CA LEU A 103 -10.97 -1.43 -16.22
C LEU A 103 -11.17 -0.17 -17.05
N LEU A 104 -10.08 0.47 -17.50
CA LEU A 104 -10.11 1.81 -18.09
C LEU A 104 -9.68 1.83 -19.57
N GLY A 105 -9.23 0.70 -20.11
CA GLY A 105 -8.70 0.61 -21.48
C GLY A 105 -7.23 1.00 -21.57
N ALA A 106 -6.76 1.37 -22.77
CA ALA A 106 -5.34 1.62 -23.00
C ALA A 106 -4.79 2.82 -22.18
N GLY A 107 -3.68 2.60 -21.48
CA GLY A 107 -2.99 3.62 -20.69
C GLY A 107 -1.69 3.10 -20.06
N ASP A 108 -0.90 4.00 -19.46
CA ASP A 108 0.38 3.68 -18.81
C ASP A 108 0.25 3.81 -17.27
N TYR A 109 -0.56 2.93 -16.68
CA TYR A 109 -0.93 2.97 -15.27
C TYR A 109 0.21 2.51 -14.35
N GLY A 110 1.02 1.56 -14.82
CA GLY A 110 2.19 1.11 -14.07
C GLY A 110 3.21 2.24 -13.89
N LYS A 111 3.53 2.95 -14.97
CA LYS A 111 4.43 4.12 -14.90
C LYS A 111 3.82 5.26 -14.10
N ALA A 112 2.51 5.49 -14.20
CA ALA A 112 1.82 6.49 -13.39
C ALA A 112 1.98 6.19 -11.89
N LEU A 113 1.83 4.94 -11.47
CA LEU A 113 2.06 4.53 -10.07
C LEU A 113 3.50 4.78 -9.63
N ILE A 114 4.50 4.44 -10.45
CA ILE A 114 5.92 4.68 -10.13
C ILE A 114 6.21 6.17 -9.98
N ASN A 115 5.67 7.01 -10.86
CA ASN A 115 5.84 8.46 -10.75
C ASN A 115 5.22 9.01 -9.46
N LEU A 116 4.01 8.56 -9.12
CA LEU A 116 3.34 8.93 -7.89
C LEU A 116 4.12 8.45 -6.65
N LEU A 117 4.61 7.20 -6.67
CA LEU A 117 5.45 6.66 -5.61
C LEU A 117 6.71 7.50 -5.38
N ASN A 118 7.39 7.93 -6.44
CA ASN A 118 8.59 8.76 -6.32
C ASN A 118 8.29 10.11 -5.70
N HIS A 119 7.17 10.74 -6.08
CA HIS A 119 6.71 11.99 -5.48
C HIS A 119 6.37 11.82 -4.00
N ARG A 120 5.51 10.85 -3.68
CA ARG A 120 5.09 10.54 -2.30
C ARG A 120 6.26 10.16 -1.42
N SER A 121 7.27 9.47 -1.95
CA SER A 121 8.46 9.09 -1.18
C SER A 121 9.22 10.31 -0.64
N GLN A 122 9.19 11.45 -1.35
CA GLN A 122 9.77 12.70 -0.84
C GLN A 122 8.97 13.23 0.34
N GLU A 123 7.64 13.21 0.24
CA GLU A 123 6.74 13.67 1.32
C GLU A 123 6.85 12.78 2.56
N TYR A 124 6.78 11.46 2.39
CA TYR A 124 6.93 10.49 3.48
C TYR A 124 8.33 10.46 4.10
N ALA A 125 9.36 11.02 3.44
CA ALA A 125 10.70 11.12 4.03
C ALA A 125 10.76 12.11 5.20
N GLU A 126 9.85 13.09 5.23
CA GLU A 126 9.75 14.09 6.30
C GLU A 126 8.89 13.60 7.49
N LEU A 127 8.23 12.44 7.36
CA LEU A 127 7.26 11.93 8.33
C LEU A 127 7.88 10.85 9.23
N GLY A 128 7.57 10.92 10.53
CA GLY A 128 8.16 10.03 11.53
C GLY A 128 7.63 8.59 11.46
N PHE A 129 8.53 7.64 11.70
CA PHE A 129 8.25 6.22 11.90
C PHE A 129 9.15 5.69 13.02
N GLY A 130 8.55 5.21 14.12
CA GLY A 130 9.26 4.76 15.32
C GLY A 130 8.99 3.30 15.68
N GLU A 131 9.37 2.90 16.90
CA GLU A 131 9.18 1.54 17.42
C GLU A 131 7.70 1.11 17.44
N ASP A 132 6.82 2.05 17.78
CA ASP A 132 5.37 1.86 17.78
C ASP A 132 4.74 1.89 16.37
N GLY A 133 5.53 2.21 15.33
CA GLY A 133 5.12 2.28 13.94
C GLY A 133 5.00 3.70 13.37
N PRO A 134 4.12 3.92 12.38
CA PRO A 134 3.98 5.22 11.73
C PRO A 134 3.45 6.27 12.71
N SER A 135 3.99 7.49 12.65
CA SER A 135 3.50 8.62 13.44
C SER A 135 2.11 9.08 12.99
N TYR A 136 1.45 9.91 13.80
CA TYR A 136 0.16 10.52 13.41
C TYR A 136 0.24 11.28 12.08
N PRO A 137 1.25 12.17 11.83
CA PRO A 137 1.40 12.80 10.52
C PRO A 137 1.55 11.82 9.37
N PHE A 138 2.25 10.70 9.58
CA PHE A 138 2.41 9.64 8.58
C PHE A 138 1.07 9.01 8.20
N MET A 139 0.22 8.68 9.18
CA MET A 139 -1.12 8.14 8.94
C MET A 139 -2.08 9.18 8.35
N ARG A 140 -2.01 10.42 8.84
CA ARG A 140 -2.83 11.53 8.34
C ARG A 140 -2.51 11.86 6.88
N HIS A 141 -1.26 11.75 6.45
CA HIS A 141 -0.87 12.02 5.06
C HIS A 141 -1.58 11.08 4.09
N LEU A 142 -1.66 9.77 4.37
CA LEU A 142 -2.48 8.83 3.58
C LEU A 142 -3.93 9.30 3.48
N GLY A 143 -4.56 9.61 4.62
CA GLY A 143 -5.97 10.05 4.65
C GLY A 143 -6.19 11.37 3.89
N TYR A 144 -5.22 12.28 3.95
CA TYR A 144 -5.25 13.54 3.22
C TYR A 144 -5.18 13.32 1.71
N GLU A 145 -4.28 12.47 1.22
CA GLU A 145 -4.17 12.20 -0.23
C GLU A 145 -5.42 11.48 -0.77
N ILE A 146 -5.97 10.53 -0.01
CA ILE A 146 -7.26 9.90 -0.37
C ILE A 146 -8.40 10.94 -0.41
N GLN A 147 -8.44 11.88 0.55
CA GLN A 147 -9.41 12.98 0.54
C GLN A 147 -9.26 13.87 -0.69
N GLN A 148 -8.03 14.14 -1.16
CA GLN A 148 -7.80 14.92 -2.39
C GLN A 148 -8.40 14.23 -3.62
N HIS A 149 -8.29 12.90 -3.71
CA HIS A 149 -8.90 12.13 -4.81
C HIS A 149 -10.42 12.06 -4.70
N MET A 150 -10.95 11.83 -3.50
CA MET A 150 -12.39 11.61 -3.26
C MET A 150 -13.22 12.90 -3.14
N GLY A 151 -12.56 14.05 -3.01
CA GLY A 151 -13.22 15.35 -2.95
C GLY A 151 -13.98 15.59 -1.64
N SER A 152 -14.66 16.74 -1.53
CA SER A 152 -15.30 17.21 -0.29
C SER A 152 -16.84 17.15 -0.33
N SER A 153 -17.42 16.20 -1.07
CA SER A 153 -18.87 15.97 -1.07
C SER A 153 -19.39 15.65 0.34
N HIS A 154 -20.70 15.74 0.55
CA HIS A 154 -21.28 15.46 1.86
C HIS A 154 -20.95 14.03 2.34
N GLU A 155 -20.91 13.10 1.39
CA GLU A 155 -20.58 11.69 1.54
C GLU A 155 -19.10 11.49 1.84
N ASN A 156 -18.21 12.25 1.18
CA ASN A 156 -16.76 12.03 1.25
C ASN A 156 -16.01 12.94 2.22
N ARG A 157 -16.65 13.97 2.82
CA ARG A 157 -16.00 14.97 3.68
C ARG A 157 -15.28 14.42 4.92
N TRP A 158 -15.59 13.18 5.33
CA TRP A 158 -15.01 12.51 6.50
C TRP A 158 -14.18 11.28 6.12
N VAL A 159 -13.77 11.14 4.86
CA VAL A 159 -12.97 9.98 4.44
C VAL A 159 -11.59 10.01 5.08
N ILE A 160 -11.01 11.20 5.28
CA ILE A 160 -9.73 11.34 6.00
C ILE A 160 -9.80 10.72 7.41
N ASP A 161 -10.86 10.96 8.17
CA ASP A 161 -11.02 10.42 9.53
C ASP A 161 -11.21 8.91 9.50
N GLN A 162 -12.03 8.40 8.58
CA GLN A 162 -12.19 6.95 8.39
C GLN A 162 -10.85 6.28 8.06
N VAL A 163 -10.07 6.86 7.15
CA VAL A 163 -8.77 6.33 6.75
C VAL A 163 -7.78 6.40 7.91
N MET A 164 -7.71 7.52 8.61
CA MET A 164 -6.75 7.74 9.68
C MET A 164 -7.05 6.90 10.93
N ASP A 165 -8.32 6.77 11.32
CA ASP A 165 -8.71 6.11 12.56
C ASP A 165 -8.89 4.59 12.40
N LYS A 166 -9.17 4.11 11.18
CA LYS A 166 -9.41 2.68 10.92
C LYS A 166 -8.43 2.10 9.92
N ASP A 167 -8.41 2.62 8.70
CA ASP A 167 -7.72 1.93 7.60
C ASP A 167 -6.20 1.94 7.79
N ALA A 168 -5.58 3.08 8.05
CA ALA A 168 -4.13 3.21 8.19
C ALA A 168 -3.57 2.34 9.34
N PRO A 169 -4.14 2.34 10.56
CA PRO A 169 -3.73 1.43 11.62
C PRO A 169 -3.92 -0.06 11.25
N GLU A 170 -4.99 -0.42 10.57
CA GLU A 170 -5.26 -1.80 10.16
C GLU A 170 -4.27 -2.28 9.08
N VAL A 171 -4.03 -1.45 8.07
CA VAL A 171 -3.04 -1.68 7.02
C VAL A 171 -1.65 -1.87 7.63
N TYR A 172 -1.23 -0.99 8.55
CA TYR A 172 0.04 -1.14 9.26
C TYR A 172 0.13 -2.48 10.00
N LYS A 173 -0.90 -2.86 10.76
CA LYS A 173 -0.93 -4.15 11.47
C LYS A 173 -0.77 -5.33 10.52
N HIS A 174 -1.46 -5.31 9.38
CA HIS A 174 -1.35 -6.36 8.37
C HIS A 174 0.05 -6.43 7.75
N VAL A 175 0.61 -5.30 7.30
CA VAL A 175 1.96 -5.26 6.72
C VAL A 175 3.01 -5.73 7.73
N LYS A 176 2.92 -5.26 8.99
CA LYS A 176 3.81 -5.68 10.07
C LYS A 176 3.76 -7.19 10.29
N GLN A 177 2.56 -7.76 10.31
CA GLN A 177 2.36 -9.20 10.46
C GLN A 177 2.93 -9.99 9.27
N ILE A 178 2.69 -9.52 8.05
CA ILE A 178 3.20 -10.16 6.82
C ILE A 178 4.72 -10.16 6.83
N LEU A 179 5.35 -9.01 7.04
CA LEU A 179 6.82 -8.92 7.07
C LEU A 179 7.43 -9.79 8.15
N ARG A 180 6.83 -9.83 9.35
CA ARG A 180 7.30 -10.75 10.38
C ARG A 180 7.30 -12.20 9.89
N ASN A 181 6.24 -12.62 9.21
CA ASN A 181 6.09 -14.00 8.76
C ASN A 181 6.92 -14.35 7.52
N LEU A 182 7.23 -13.39 6.65
CA LEU A 182 8.02 -13.64 5.44
C LEU A 182 9.54 -13.68 5.71
N PHE A 183 9.98 -13.07 6.82
CA PHE A 183 11.38 -13.01 7.26
C PHE A 183 11.66 -13.91 8.49
N MET A 184 10.68 -14.71 8.92
CA MET A 184 10.91 -15.83 9.84
C MET A 184 11.43 -17.02 9.04
#